data_AF-A0A2D4GT17-F1
#
_entry.id   AF-A0A2D4GT17-F1
#
_cell.length_a   1.000
_cell.length_b   1.000
_cell.length_c   1.000
_cell.angle_alpha   90.00
_cell.angle_beta   90.00
_cell.angle_gamma   90.00
#
_symmetry.space_group_name_H-M   'P 1'
#
loop_
_entity.id
_entity.type
_entity.pdbx_description
1 polymer ?
#
loop_
_entity_poly.entity_id
_entity_poly.type
_entity_poly.pdbx_seq_one_letter_code
_entity_poly.pdbx_strand_id
1 'polypeptide(L)'
;LILDEEADLPYVTETRLGPEGGVPLSEMCPAGFQVLHQPRCQGRGGGVAVIVRKSLKPRRIAAPEIVGCESLLLRLDLRVQLGLLLTYLPPSCVTTALPA
;
A
#
# COMPACT_ATOMS: atom_id res chain seq x y z
N LEU A 1 -4.06 -16.52 4.11
CA LEU A 1 -4.69 -15.59 3.16
C LEU A 1 -3.83 -15.34 1.93
N ILE A 2 -2.66 -14.68 2.02
CA ILE A 2 -1.85 -14.39 0.80
C ILE A 2 -1.50 -15.65 0.03
N LEU A 3 -1.02 -16.68 0.73
CA LEU A 3 -0.66 -17.97 0.13
C LEU A 3 -1.90 -18.80 -0.20
N ASP A 4 -2.85 -18.88 0.74
CA ASP A 4 -4.05 -19.72 0.60
C ASP A 4 -4.97 -19.27 -0.55
N GLU A 5 -5.08 -17.96 -0.79
CA GLU A 5 -5.89 -17.37 -1.86
C GLU A 5 -5.08 -17.10 -3.14
N GLU A 6 -3.83 -17.56 -3.19
CA GLU A 6 -2.90 -17.33 -4.31
C GLU A 6 -2.78 -15.85 -4.74
N ALA A 7 -2.90 -14.93 -3.77
CA ALA A 7 -2.92 -13.51 -4.05
C ALA A 7 -1.52 -12.99 -4.40
N ASP A 8 -1.34 -12.52 -5.63
CA ASP A 8 -0.06 -12.00 -6.12
C ASP A 8 0.24 -10.56 -5.71
N LEU A 9 -0.83 -9.78 -5.45
CA LEU A 9 -0.79 -8.35 -5.13
C LEU A 9 -1.73 -7.97 -3.96
N PRO A 10 -1.61 -8.53 -2.75
CA PRO A 10 -2.36 -8.05 -1.59
C PRO A 10 -2.14 -6.55 -1.31
N TYR A 11 -3.25 -5.83 -1.12
CA TYR A 11 -3.27 -4.43 -0.69
C TYR A 11 -3.75 -4.33 0.76
N VAL A 12 -3.04 -3.54 1.56
CA VAL A 12 -3.37 -3.31 2.98
C VAL A 12 -3.48 -1.81 3.21
N THR A 13 -4.62 -1.36 3.73
CA THR A 13 -4.83 0.00 4.23
C THR A 13 -4.82 -0.02 5.76
N GLU A 14 -4.69 1.15 6.40
CA GLU A 14 -4.63 1.24 7.87
C GLU A 14 -3.54 0.36 8.48
N THR A 15 -2.34 0.37 7.87
CA THR A 15 -1.20 -0.41 8.38
C THR A 15 -0.82 0.00 9.81
N ARG A 16 -1.01 1.27 10.19
CA ARG A 16 -0.66 1.85 11.50
C ARG A 16 0.83 1.71 11.85
N LEU A 17 1.69 1.68 10.84
CA LEU A 17 3.14 1.54 10.99
C LEU A 17 3.84 2.86 10.65
N GLY A 18 4.94 3.13 11.36
CA GLY A 18 5.81 4.26 11.08
C GLY A 18 6.68 4.04 9.82
N PRO A 19 7.55 5.00 9.47
CA PRO A 19 8.39 4.94 8.28
C PRO A 19 9.30 3.71 8.17
N GLU A 20 9.74 3.17 9.31
CA GLU A 20 10.52 1.93 9.38
C GLU A 20 9.69 0.68 9.04
N GLY A 21 8.41 0.83 8.70
CA GLY A 21 7.50 -0.26 8.33
C GLY A 21 7.12 -1.18 9.48
N GLY A 22 7.75 -1.03 10.64
CA GLY A 22 7.63 -1.92 11.79
C GLY A 22 8.11 -3.35 11.48
N VAL A 23 8.64 -4.00 12.51
CA VAL A 23 9.01 -5.42 12.50
C VAL A 23 7.91 -6.36 11.90
N PRO A 24 6.60 -6.14 12.09
CA PRO A 24 5.59 -7.14 11.72
C PRO A 24 5.44 -7.39 10.21
N LEU A 25 5.41 -6.38 9.35
CA LEU A 25 5.01 -6.61 7.95
C LEU A 25 6.09 -7.31 7.14
N SER A 26 7.36 -6.92 7.33
CA SER A 26 8.49 -7.52 6.60
C SER A 26 8.79 -8.93 7.11
N GLU A 27 8.68 -9.20 8.41
CA GLU A 27 8.87 -10.55 8.97
C GLU A 27 7.70 -11.49 8.64
N MET A 28 6.47 -10.99 8.59
CA MET A 28 5.29 -11.79 8.19
C MET A 28 5.17 -11.92 6.66
N CYS A 29 6.06 -11.28 5.89
CA CYS A 29 6.03 -11.33 4.43
C CYS A 29 6.41 -12.74 3.96
N PRO A 30 5.54 -13.42 3.18
CA PRO A 30 5.87 -14.75 2.69
C PRO A 30 7.13 -14.78 1.83
N ALA A 31 7.83 -15.92 1.84
CA ALA A 31 8.99 -16.12 0.97
C ALA A 31 8.62 -15.88 -0.50
N GLY A 32 9.48 -15.17 -1.23
CA GLY A 32 9.23 -14.79 -2.63
C GLY A 32 8.37 -13.52 -2.80
N PHE A 33 7.89 -12.91 -1.72
CA PHE A 33 7.20 -11.62 -1.72
C PHE A 33 8.09 -10.52 -1.12
N GLN A 34 7.72 -9.28 -1.38
CA GLN A 34 8.26 -8.10 -0.70
C GLN A 34 7.16 -7.12 -0.33
N VAL A 35 7.42 -6.32 0.69
CA VAL A 35 6.51 -5.28 1.16
C VAL A 35 6.97 -3.92 0.65
N LEU A 36 6.05 -3.17 0.07
CA LEU A 36 6.23 -1.76 -0.28
C LEU A 36 5.24 -0.96 0.56
N HIS A 37 5.74 -0.06 1.40
CA HIS A 37 4.94 0.64 2.41
C HIS A 37 5.04 2.16 2.25
N GLN A 38 3.91 2.84 2.41
CA GLN A 38 3.82 4.28 2.57
C GLN A 38 3.18 4.54 3.94
N PRO A 39 3.96 5.00 4.95
CA PRO A 39 3.40 5.40 6.23
C PRO A 39 2.51 6.64 6.08
N ARG A 40 1.65 6.87 7.07
CA ARG A 40 1.00 8.16 7.25
C ARG A 40 2.04 9.20 7.62
N CYS A 41 2.06 10.33 6.92
CA CYS A 41 3.05 11.38 7.18
C CYS A 41 2.91 12.00 8.58
N GLN A 42 1.68 12.21 9.06
CA GLN A 42 1.39 12.86 10.35
C GLN A 42 0.11 12.33 11.01
N GLY A 43 0.08 12.29 12.35
CA GLY A 43 -1.08 11.88 13.14
C GLY A 43 -1.09 10.39 13.49
N ARG A 44 -2.25 9.88 13.93
CA ARG A 44 -2.45 8.48 14.29
C ARG A 44 -3.23 7.75 13.19
N GLY A 45 -3.00 6.44 13.06
CA GLY A 45 -3.71 5.61 12.07
C GLY A 45 -3.09 5.69 10.67
N GLY A 46 -3.81 5.20 9.68
CA GLY A 46 -3.44 5.30 8.27
C GLY A 46 -2.28 4.42 7.84
N GLY A 47 -1.66 4.86 6.74
CA GLY A 47 -0.61 4.15 6.04
C GLY A 47 -1.14 3.01 5.16
N VAL A 48 -0.43 2.75 4.08
CA VAL A 48 -0.80 1.76 3.07
C VAL A 48 0.40 0.89 2.71
N ALA A 49 0.15 -0.38 2.44
CA ALA A 49 1.17 -1.31 1.96
C ALA A 49 0.66 -2.16 0.80
N VAL A 50 1.58 -2.54 -0.07
CA VAL A 50 1.40 -3.63 -1.02
C VAL A 50 2.39 -4.72 -0.69
N ILE A 51 1.88 -5.95 -0.60
CA ILE A 51 2.70 -7.15 -0.54
C ILE A 51 2.66 -7.73 -1.95
N VAL A 52 3.82 -7.94 -2.57
CA VAL A 52 3.88 -8.28 -3.98
C VAL A 52 4.93 -9.33 -4.26
N ARG A 53 4.57 -10.31 -5.11
CA ARG A 53 5.49 -11.35 -5.54
C ARG A 53 6.67 -10.74 -6.30
N LYS A 54 7.90 -11.03 -5.85
CA LYS A 54 9.15 -10.48 -6.41
C LYS A 54 9.33 -10.78 -7.90
N SER A 55 8.80 -11.91 -8.38
CA SER A 55 8.86 -12.30 -9.80
C SER A 55 8.12 -11.33 -10.72
N LEU A 56 7.18 -10.54 -10.21
CA LEU A 56 6.46 -9.50 -10.97
C LEU A 56 7.28 -8.21 -11.15
N LYS A 57 8.51 -8.17 -10.61
CA LYS A 57 9.44 -7.04 -10.69
C LYS A 57 8.77 -5.70 -10.37
N PRO A 58 8.10 -5.57 -9.22
CA PRO A 58 7.40 -4.36 -8.87
C PRO A 58 8.37 -3.20 -8.66
N ARG A 59 8.07 -2.07 -9.28
CA ARG A 59 8.80 -0.81 -9.12
C ARG A 59 7.88 0.23 -8.50
N ARG A 60 8.32 0.81 -7.39
CA ARG A 60 7.66 1.98 -6.80
C ARG A 60 7.94 3.21 -7.66
N ILE A 61 6.90 3.98 -7.93
CA ILE A 61 6.99 5.28 -8.61
C ILE A 61 6.45 6.34 -7.66
N ALA A 62 6.87 7.59 -7.83
CA ALA A 62 6.27 8.72 -7.12
C ALA A 62 4.76 8.73 -7.37
N ALA A 63 3.98 8.60 -6.29
CA ALA A 63 2.54 8.75 -6.34
C ALA A 63 2.19 10.25 -6.34
N PRO A 64 1.06 10.66 -6.92
CA PRO A 64 0.54 12.00 -6.75
C PRO A 64 0.33 12.31 -5.26
N GLU A 65 0.81 13.46 -4.80
CA GLU A 65 0.50 13.95 -3.46
C GLU A 65 -0.95 14.44 -3.44
N ILE A 66 -1.80 13.72 -2.71
CA ILE A 66 -3.19 14.11 -2.47
C ILE A 66 -3.28 14.49 -1.00
N VAL A 67 -3.66 15.74 -0.74
CA VAL A 67 -3.75 16.28 0.62
C VAL A 67 -4.67 15.41 1.48
N GLY A 68 -4.14 14.95 2.61
CA GLY A 68 -4.89 14.13 3.58
C GLY A 68 -5.05 12.66 3.21
N CYS A 69 -4.52 12.20 2.07
CA CYS A 69 -4.60 10.80 1.66
C CYS A 69 -3.22 10.14 1.66
N GLU A 70 -3.17 8.85 1.95
CA GLU A 70 -1.99 8.01 1.81
C GLU A 70 -2.07 7.23 0.50
N SER A 71 -1.06 7.39 -0.36
CA SER A 71 -1.05 6.79 -1.70
C SER A 71 0.25 6.04 -1.98
N LEU A 72 0.16 4.93 -2.70
CA LEU A 72 1.30 4.14 -3.17
C LEU A 72 1.08 3.73 -4.63
N LEU A 73 1.98 4.17 -5.50
CA LEU A 73 1.96 3.86 -6.92
C LEU A 73 3.04 2.82 -7.25
N LEU A 74 2.61 1.74 -7.87
CA LEU A 74 3.48 0.66 -8.36
C LEU A 74 3.34 0.50 -9.86
N ARG A 75 4.44 0.10 -10.49
CA ARG A 75 4.46 -0.37 -11.87
C ARG A 75 5.03 -1.78 -11.90
N LEU A 76 4.36 -2.68 -12.61
CA LEU A 76 4.83 -4.03 -12.86
C LEU A 76 5.37 -4.11 -14.29
N ASP A 77 6.55 -4.69 -14.42
CA ASP A 77 7.21 -4.92 -15.72
C ASP A 77 6.83 -6.31 -16.25
N LEU A 78 5.55 -6.45 -16.63
CA LEU A 78 5.03 -7.62 -17.32
C LEU A 78 5.26 -7.47 -18.85
N ARG A 79 4.67 -8.37 -19.66
CA ARG A 79 4.67 -8.20 -21.13
C ARG A 79 4.04 -6.87 -21.56
N VAL A 80 3.17 -6.32 -20.72
CA VAL A 80 2.64 -4.96 -20.79
C VAL A 80 2.98 -4.24 -19.49
N GLN A 81 3.13 -2.91 -19.56
CA GLN A 81 3.33 -2.11 -18.36
C GLN A 81 1.99 -1.95 -17.62
N LEU A 82 1.90 -2.48 -16.41
CA LEU A 82 0.71 -2.34 -15.56
C LEU A 82 1.00 -1.37 -14.42
N GLY A 83 0.22 -0.28 -14.33
CA GLY A 83 0.27 0.68 -13.23
C GLY A 83 -0.84 0.41 -12.21
N LEU A 84 -0.50 0.46 -10.92
CA LEU A 84 -1.40 0.15 -9.80
C LEU A 84 -1.29 1.26 -8.76
N LEU A 85 -2.38 2.00 -8.53
CA LEU A 85 -2.46 3.06 -7.53
C LEU A 85 -3.33 2.57 -6.36
N LEU A 86 -2.72 2.42 -5.19
CA LEU A 86 -3.43 2.23 -3.94
C LEU A 86 -3.58 3.61 -3.28
N THR A 87 -4.81 4.01 -2.99
CA THR A 87 -5.11 5.24 -2.26
C THR A 87 -6.01 4.91 -1.07
N TYR A 88 -5.62 5.38 0.11
CA TYR A 88 -6.46 5.35 1.29
C TYR A 88 -6.97 6.76 1.59
N LEU A 89 -8.29 6.89 1.72
CA LEU A 89 -8.96 8.12 2.16
C LEU A 89 -9.37 7.94 3.62
N PRO A 90 -8.72 8.63 4.57
CA PRO A 90 -9.12 8.59 5.96
C PRO A 90 -10.56 9.10 6.14
N PRO A 91 -11.33 8.59 7.13
CA PRO A 91 -12.70 9.06 7.40
C PRO A 91 -12.82 10.57 7.60
N SER A 92 -11.77 11.20 8.15
CA SER A 92 -11.69 12.67 8.33
C SER A 92 -11.72 13.46 7.02
N CYS A 93 -11.34 12.84 5.89
CA CYS A 93 -11.39 13.47 4.57
C CYS A 93 -12.81 13.45 3.97
N VAL A 94 -13.71 12.63 4.50
CA VAL A 94 -15.07 12.43 3.97
C VAL A 94 -16.10 13.28 4.73
N THR A 95 -15.74 13.91 5.85
CA THR A 95 -16.65 14.72 6.68
C THR A 95 -17.21 15.96 5.96
N THR A 96 -16.68 16.33 4.80
CA THR A 96 -17.21 17.40 3.94
C THR A 96 -18.15 16.92 2.84
N ALA A 97 -18.40 15.61 2.68
CA ALA A 97 -19.06 15.05 1.49
C ALA A 97 -20.43 14.39 1.74
N LEU A 98 -20.87 14.24 3.00
CA LEU A 98 -22.19 13.67 3.30
C LEU A 98 -23.07 14.73 3.98
N PRO A 99 -24.25 15.07 3.42
CA PRO A 99 -25.22 15.87 4.15
C PRO A 99 -25.71 15.09 5.38
N ALA A 100 -25.93 15.83 6.47
CA ALA A 100 -26.50 15.33 7.72
C ALA A 100 -27.91 14.76 7.54
#